data_AF-A0A7G2IUB8-F1
#
_entry.id   AF-A0A7G2IUB8-F1
#
_cell.length_a   1.000
_cell.length_b   1.000
_cell.length_c   1.000
_cell.angle_alpha   90.00
_cell.angle_beta   90.00
_cell.angle_gamma   90.00
#
_symmetry.space_group_name_H-M   'P 1'
#
loop_
_entity.id
_entity.type
_entity.pdbx_description
1 polymer ?
#
loop_
_entity_poly.entity_id
_entity_poly.type
_entity_poly.pdbx_seq_one_letter_code
_entity_poly.pdbx_strand_id
1 'polypeptide(L)'
;MLVCTTIIETGIDIPTANTIIIERADHFGLAQLHQLRGRVGRSHHQAYAWLLTPHPKAMTTDAQKRLEAIASLEDLGAGFALATHDLEIRGAGELLGEDQSGSMESIGFSLYMELLENAVDALKEGREPSLEDLTSQQTEVELRMPSLLPDDYIPDVNTRLSFYKRIASAKGENELEEIKVELIDRFGLLPDPARTLLDIARLRQQAQKLGIRKLEGHDKGGTIEFAEKNHVNPVWLIGLLQKQPQHFRLDGPTRLKFMQDLGERKTRIDWVRQFMRQLEENAVA
;
A
#
# COMPACT_ATOMS: atom_id res chain seq x y z
N MET A 1 -8.75 45.71 11.86
CA MET A 1 -7.61 45.21 11.06
C MET A 1 -6.53 44.78 12.02
N LEU A 2 -6.11 43.52 11.98
CA LEU A 2 -5.05 42.97 12.82
C LEU A 2 -3.87 42.65 11.91
N VAL A 3 -2.71 43.25 12.17
CA VAL A 3 -1.46 42.90 11.48
C VAL A 3 -0.72 41.94 12.38
N CYS A 4 -0.47 40.74 11.88
CA CYS A 4 0.05 39.63 12.66
C CYS A 4 1.03 38.80 11.82
N THR A 5 2.00 38.18 12.49
CA THR A 5 2.84 37.14 11.89
C THR A 5 2.08 35.81 11.86
N THR A 6 2.71 34.73 11.38
CA THR A 6 2.13 33.39 11.33
C THR A 6 1.63 32.86 12.69
N ILE A 7 1.99 33.52 13.80
CA ILE A 7 1.52 33.25 15.17
C ILE A 7 0.05 33.72 15.37
N ILE A 8 -0.82 33.50 14.38
CA ILE A 8 -2.26 33.28 14.58
C ILE A 8 -2.61 31.78 14.41
N GLU A 9 -1.61 30.95 14.10
CA GLU A 9 -1.72 29.48 14.09
C GLU A 9 -2.30 28.93 15.43
N THR A 10 -2.02 29.61 16.55
CA THR A 10 -2.53 29.28 17.88
C THR A 10 -3.66 30.21 18.34
N GLY A 11 -4.90 29.85 17.99
CA GLY A 11 -6.03 30.02 18.93
C GLY A 11 -6.84 31.31 18.91
N ILE A 12 -6.56 32.29 18.03
CA ILE A 12 -7.46 33.45 17.87
C ILE A 12 -8.52 33.12 16.82
N ASP A 13 -9.73 32.83 17.29
CA ASP A 13 -10.92 32.70 16.45
C ASP A 13 -11.77 33.96 16.61
N ILE A 14 -11.86 34.77 15.55
CA ILE A 14 -12.68 35.99 15.52
C ILE A 14 -13.82 35.73 14.53
N PRO A 15 -15.04 35.39 14.99
CA PRO A 15 -16.16 35.02 14.12
C PRO A 15 -16.57 36.10 13.12
N THR A 16 -16.23 37.36 13.39
CA THR A 16 -16.51 38.52 12.53
C THR A 16 -15.45 38.75 11.44
N ALA A 17 -14.32 38.04 11.47
CA ALA A 17 -13.27 38.17 10.47
C ALA A 17 -13.63 37.38 9.21
N ASN A 18 -14.03 38.10 8.16
CA ASN A 18 -14.41 37.52 6.87
C ASN A 18 -13.35 37.72 5.77
N THR A 19 -12.30 38.51 6.02
CA THR A 19 -11.26 38.80 5.03
C THR A 19 -9.89 38.55 5.62
N ILE A 20 -9.08 37.73 4.93
CA ILE A 20 -7.66 37.53 5.24
C ILE A 20 -6.82 37.99 4.05
N ILE A 21 -5.70 38.65 4.34
CA ILE A 21 -4.71 39.07 3.35
C ILE A 21 -3.38 38.46 3.78
N ILE A 22 -2.82 37.60 2.94
CA ILE A 22 -1.55 36.91 3.19
C ILE A 22 -0.50 37.58 2.31
N GLU A 23 0.39 38.32 2.93
CA GLU A 23 1.58 38.86 2.27
C GLU A 23 2.60 37.73 2.06
N ARG A 24 3.27 37.71 0.89
CA ARG A 24 4.32 36.74 0.57
C ARG A 24 3.83 35.28 0.66
N ALA A 25 2.68 35.02 0.03
CA ALA A 25 2.07 33.69 -0.01
C ALA A 25 3.00 32.61 -0.63
N ASP A 26 3.98 33.01 -1.43
CA ASP A 26 5.00 32.16 -2.05
C ASP A 26 5.90 31.40 -1.05
N HIS A 27 6.05 31.94 0.18
CA HIS A 27 6.86 31.31 1.23
C HIS A 27 6.12 30.29 2.07
N PHE A 28 4.80 30.19 1.95
CA PHE A 28 3.99 29.32 2.78
C PHE A 28 3.84 27.93 2.15
N GLY A 29 3.75 26.91 3.00
CA GLY A 29 3.33 25.57 2.60
C GLY A 29 1.85 25.55 2.19
N LEU A 30 1.47 24.64 1.29
CA LEU A 30 0.10 24.50 0.81
C LEU A 30 -0.88 24.22 1.98
N ALA A 31 -0.48 23.33 2.91
CA ALA A 31 -1.23 23.04 4.13
C ALA A 31 -1.41 24.28 5.03
N GLN A 32 -0.38 25.10 5.17
CA GLN A 32 -0.44 26.34 5.97
C GLN A 32 -1.38 27.37 5.33
N LEU A 33 -1.30 27.54 4.00
CA LEU A 33 -2.20 28.43 3.28
C LEU A 33 -3.66 27.96 3.38
N HIS A 34 -3.91 26.66 3.31
CA HIS A 34 -5.25 26.11 3.50
C HIS A 34 -5.76 26.29 4.94
N GLN A 35 -4.90 26.07 5.93
CA GLN A 35 -5.25 26.31 7.34
C GLN A 35 -5.56 27.79 7.61
N LEU A 36 -4.79 28.72 7.02
CA LEU A 36 -5.04 30.17 7.11
C LEU A 36 -6.34 30.57 6.40
N ARG A 37 -6.62 30.00 5.22
CA ARG A 37 -7.91 30.18 4.52
C ARG A 37 -9.09 29.72 5.40
N GLY A 38 -8.97 28.58 6.08
CA GLY A 38 -10.01 28.03 6.95
C GLY A 38 -10.26 28.80 8.26
N ARG A 39 -9.46 29.83 8.56
CA ARG A 39 -9.68 30.72 9.72
C ARG A 39 -10.69 31.83 9.44
N VAL A 40 -11.01 32.11 8.18
CA VAL A 40 -12.05 33.06 7.79
C VAL A 40 -13.25 32.34 7.19
N GLY A 41 -14.45 32.94 7.26
CA GLY A 41 -15.65 32.35 6.67
C GLY A 41 -16.43 31.40 7.58
N ARG A 42 -16.36 31.60 8.90
CA ARG A 42 -17.17 30.87 9.90
C ARG A 42 -18.61 31.42 10.06
N SER A 43 -19.04 32.31 9.17
CA SER A 43 -20.35 32.97 9.21
C SER A 43 -21.14 32.66 7.92
N HIS A 44 -22.42 33.00 7.88
CA HIS A 44 -23.26 32.84 6.68
C HIS A 44 -22.92 33.82 5.53
N HIS A 45 -21.89 34.64 5.69
CA HIS A 45 -21.45 35.61 4.68
C HIS A 45 -20.20 35.13 3.97
N GLN A 46 -20.12 35.43 2.67
CA GLN A 46 -18.95 35.15 1.84
C GLN A 46 -17.68 35.72 2.48
N ALA A 47 -16.66 34.88 2.59
CA ALA A 47 -15.33 35.28 3.01
C ALA A 47 -14.36 35.35 1.83
N TYR A 48 -13.35 36.20 1.98
CA TYR A 48 -12.34 36.46 0.95
C TYR A 48 -10.94 36.18 1.53
N ALA A 49 -10.12 35.48 0.76
CA ALA A 49 -8.72 35.25 1.07
C ALA A 49 -7.85 35.77 -0.07
N TRP A 50 -7.05 36.81 0.20
CA TRP A 50 -6.16 37.42 -0.78
C TRP A 50 -4.73 36.89 -0.58
N LEU A 51 -4.23 36.16 -1.57
CA LEU A 51 -2.86 35.63 -1.59
C LEU A 51 -1.98 36.59 -2.40
N LEU A 52 -1.16 37.40 -1.73
CA LEU A 52 -0.28 38.35 -2.39
C LEU A 52 1.08 37.70 -2.67
N THR A 53 1.51 37.76 -3.91
CA THR A 53 2.74 37.12 -4.39
C THR A 53 3.66 38.14 -5.07
N PRO A 54 4.98 37.95 -5.02
CA PRO A 54 5.89 38.76 -5.82
C PRO A 54 5.73 38.44 -7.32
N HIS A 55 6.45 39.20 -8.16
CA HIS A 55 6.43 38.98 -9.62
C HIS A 55 6.77 37.50 -9.96
N PRO A 56 6.08 36.83 -10.90
CA PRO A 56 6.25 35.40 -11.17
C PRO A 56 7.70 34.94 -11.37
N LYS A 57 8.52 35.77 -12.03
CA LYS A 57 9.96 35.52 -12.24
C LYS A 57 10.80 35.42 -10.95
N ALA A 58 10.32 35.96 -9.83
CA ALA A 58 10.98 35.91 -8.53
C ALA A 58 10.48 34.76 -7.65
N MET A 59 9.49 33.98 -8.12
CA MET A 59 8.97 32.81 -7.43
C MET A 59 9.63 31.54 -7.94
N THR A 60 9.79 30.55 -7.06
CA THR A 60 10.20 29.20 -7.46
C THR A 60 9.09 28.53 -8.26
N THR A 61 9.46 27.56 -9.10
CA THR A 61 8.50 26.74 -9.86
C THR A 61 7.51 26.02 -8.94
N ASP A 62 7.97 25.58 -7.77
CA ASP A 62 7.12 24.89 -6.80
C ASP A 62 6.17 25.85 -6.08
N ALA A 63 6.59 27.09 -5.82
CA ALA A 63 5.69 28.12 -5.29
C ALA A 63 4.58 28.44 -6.30
N GLN A 64 4.91 28.56 -7.59
CA GLN A 64 3.92 28.80 -8.64
C GLN A 64 2.89 27.66 -8.72
N LYS A 65 3.33 26.40 -8.76
CA LYS A 65 2.43 25.23 -8.79
C LYS A 65 1.53 25.16 -7.55
N ARG A 66 2.06 25.42 -6.35
CA ARG A 66 1.28 25.43 -5.10
C ARG A 66 0.22 26.54 -5.10
N LEU A 67 0.57 27.73 -5.58
CA LEU A 67 -0.34 28.88 -5.66
C LEU A 67 -1.45 28.66 -6.71
N GLU A 68 -1.13 27.99 -7.81
CA GLU A 68 -2.11 27.59 -8.82
C GLU A 68 -3.05 26.51 -8.28
N ALA A 69 -2.51 25.49 -7.59
CA ALA A 69 -3.29 24.45 -6.94
C ALA A 69 -4.28 25.03 -5.93
N ILE A 70 -3.86 25.93 -5.04
CA ILE A 70 -4.78 26.52 -4.06
C ILE A 70 -5.83 27.45 -4.69
N ALA A 71 -5.49 28.14 -5.79
CA ALA A 71 -6.44 28.98 -6.52
C ALA A 71 -7.51 28.14 -7.24
N SER A 72 -7.15 26.95 -7.73
CA SER A 72 -8.08 26.02 -8.40
C SER A 72 -9.08 25.34 -7.46
N LEU A 73 -8.82 25.37 -6.14
CA LEU A 73 -9.61 24.68 -5.11
C LEU A 73 -10.71 25.61 -4.57
N GLU A 74 -11.65 25.98 -5.44
CA GLU A 74 -12.68 26.99 -5.12
C GLU A 74 -13.79 26.49 -4.18
N ASP A 75 -13.99 25.19 -3.98
CA ASP A 75 -15.13 24.69 -3.20
C ASP A 75 -14.82 24.01 -1.87
N LEU A 76 -15.76 24.17 -0.93
CA LEU A 76 -15.75 23.71 0.47
C LEU A 76 -15.87 22.16 0.55
N GLY A 77 -14.83 21.49 0.07
CA GLY A 77 -14.62 20.05 0.02
C GLY A 77 -13.19 19.67 -0.41
N ALA A 78 -12.39 20.67 -0.78
CA ALA A 78 -11.04 20.60 -1.28
C ALA A 78 -9.98 19.98 -0.35
N GLY A 79 -10.25 19.81 0.94
CA GLY A 79 -9.25 19.33 1.91
C GLY A 79 -8.63 17.98 1.55
N PHE A 80 -9.38 17.11 0.87
CA PHE A 80 -8.91 15.79 0.43
C PHE A 80 -8.01 15.88 -0.83
N ALA A 81 -8.39 16.70 -1.81
CA ALA A 81 -7.60 16.96 -3.01
C ALA A 81 -6.28 17.69 -2.69
N LEU A 82 -6.31 18.55 -1.68
CA LEU A 82 -5.16 19.31 -1.20
C LEU A 82 -4.07 18.42 -0.59
N ALA A 83 -4.45 17.36 0.13
CA ALA A 83 -3.51 16.39 0.69
C ALA A 83 -2.84 15.54 -0.39
N THR A 84 -3.59 15.18 -1.44
CA THR A 84 -3.07 14.41 -2.59
C THR A 84 -2.10 15.25 -3.43
N HIS A 85 -2.45 16.52 -3.71
CA HIS A 85 -1.55 17.41 -4.44
C HIS A 85 -0.34 17.89 -3.63
N ASP A 86 -0.44 18.02 -2.30
CA ASP A 86 0.74 18.33 -1.46
C ASP A 86 1.75 17.17 -1.48
N LEU A 87 1.28 15.92 -1.58
CA LEU A 87 2.12 14.72 -1.73
C LEU A 87 2.81 14.65 -3.10
N GLU A 88 2.13 15.06 -4.17
CA GLU A 88 2.67 15.09 -5.53
C GLU A 88 3.65 16.27 -5.74
N ILE A 89 3.35 17.45 -5.18
CA ILE A 89 4.14 18.67 -5.39
C ILE A 89 5.40 18.71 -4.52
N ARG A 90 5.37 18.18 -3.29
CA ARG A 90 6.59 18.03 -2.47
C ARG A 90 7.53 16.96 -3.01
N GLY A 91 7.08 16.19 -4.00
CA GLY A 91 7.78 15.02 -4.48
C GLY A 91 7.69 13.89 -3.45
N ALA A 92 7.15 12.77 -3.87
CA ALA A 92 7.40 11.48 -3.24
C ALA A 92 8.92 11.15 -3.12
N GLY A 93 9.82 11.99 -3.64
CA GLY A 93 11.26 11.79 -3.71
C GLY A 93 12.09 12.25 -2.50
N GLU A 94 11.54 12.91 -1.48
CA GLU A 94 12.35 13.31 -0.28
C GLU A 94 12.00 12.51 0.99
N LEU A 95 10.95 11.68 0.93
CA LEU A 95 10.75 10.55 1.86
C LEU A 95 11.50 9.29 1.40
N LEU A 96 11.96 9.27 0.15
CA LEU A 96 12.78 8.23 -0.46
C LEU A 96 14.23 8.69 -0.40
N GLY A 97 14.86 8.53 0.76
CA GLY A 97 16.29 8.79 0.88
C GLY A 97 17.06 7.95 -0.14
N GLU A 98 17.79 8.64 -1.02
CA GLU A 98 19.03 8.10 -1.57
C GLU A 98 19.99 7.93 -0.39
N ASP A 99 19.91 6.77 0.27
CA ASP A 99 21.06 5.94 0.58
C ASP A 99 20.66 4.82 1.55
N GLN A 100 20.65 3.61 0.99
CA GLN A 100 20.74 2.31 1.66
C GLN A 100 19.45 1.63 2.17
N SER A 101 19.27 0.41 1.64
CA SER A 101 18.57 -0.77 2.24
C SER A 101 17.14 -1.15 1.81
N GLY A 102 16.84 -1.07 0.51
CA GLY A 102 16.63 -2.27 -0.33
C GLY A 102 15.58 -3.37 -0.04
N SER A 103 14.79 -3.38 1.04
CA SER A 103 13.74 -4.42 1.17
C SER A 103 12.59 -4.15 2.16
N MET A 104 12.59 -3.06 2.93
CA MET A 104 11.61 -2.85 4.01
C MET A 104 10.48 -1.83 3.72
N GLU A 105 10.57 -1.08 2.62
CA GLU A 105 9.72 0.11 2.42
C GLU A 105 8.37 -0.19 1.74
N SER A 106 8.26 -1.27 0.96
CA SER A 106 7.02 -1.63 0.25
C SER A 106 5.94 -2.21 1.17
N ILE A 107 6.29 -2.65 2.38
CA ILE A 107 5.36 -3.35 3.29
C ILE A 107 4.42 -2.36 4.00
N GLY A 108 4.85 -1.12 4.27
CA GLY A 108 4.11 -0.18 5.12
C GLY A 108 2.80 0.36 4.53
N PHE A 109 2.80 0.69 3.23
CA PHE A 109 1.61 1.27 2.58
C PHE A 109 0.57 0.20 2.23
N SER A 110 1.00 -0.99 1.80
CA SER A 110 0.07 -2.11 1.58
C SER A 110 -0.58 -2.54 2.90
N LEU A 111 0.23 -2.65 3.96
CA LEU A 111 -0.25 -2.97 5.31
C LEU A 111 -1.24 -1.91 5.80
N TYR A 112 -0.98 -0.63 5.58
CA TYR A 112 -1.90 0.45 5.96
C TYR A 112 -3.26 0.35 5.24
N MET A 113 -3.25 0.15 3.92
CA MET A 113 -4.49 0.00 3.14
C MET A 113 -5.28 -1.26 3.53
N GLU A 114 -4.58 -2.35 3.83
CA GLU A 114 -5.16 -3.62 4.26
C GLU A 114 -5.75 -3.52 5.68
N LEU A 115 -5.10 -2.80 6.59
CA LEU A 115 -5.64 -2.48 7.91
C LEU A 115 -6.89 -1.59 7.82
N LEU A 116 -6.90 -0.61 6.92
CA LEU A 116 -8.02 0.29 6.71
C LEU A 116 -9.25 -0.44 6.13
N GLU A 117 -9.03 -1.31 5.15
CA GLU A 117 -10.11 -2.07 4.50
C GLU A 117 -10.74 -3.08 5.46
N ASN A 118 -9.93 -3.81 6.22
CA ASN A 118 -10.42 -4.73 7.25
C ASN A 118 -11.18 -4.01 8.37
N ALA A 119 -10.75 -2.81 8.78
CA ALA A 119 -11.48 -2.01 9.75
C ALA A 119 -12.86 -1.57 9.21
N VAL A 120 -12.95 -1.23 7.92
CA VAL A 120 -14.21 -0.84 7.27
C VAL A 120 -15.17 -2.03 7.13
N ASP A 121 -14.66 -3.21 6.78
CA ASP A 121 -15.48 -4.41 6.63
C ASP A 121 -16.01 -4.94 7.98
N ALA A 122 -15.18 -4.91 9.04
CA ALA A 122 -15.62 -5.27 10.39
C ALA A 122 -16.75 -4.36 10.91
N LEU A 123 -16.64 -3.05 10.66
CA LEU A 123 -17.67 -2.07 11.02
C LEU A 123 -18.98 -2.29 10.25
N LYS A 124 -18.93 -2.69 8.97
CA LYS A 124 -20.13 -3.05 8.18
C LYS A 124 -20.82 -4.31 8.70
N GLU A 125 -20.07 -5.26 9.23
CA GLU A 125 -20.61 -6.50 9.83
C GLU A 125 -21.07 -6.33 11.29
N GLY A 126 -20.95 -5.12 11.85
CA GLY A 126 -21.35 -4.83 13.24
C GLY A 126 -20.43 -5.46 14.29
N ARG A 127 -19.20 -5.81 13.92
CA ARG A 127 -18.17 -6.35 14.82
C ARG A 127 -17.14 -5.26 15.12
N GLU A 128 -16.71 -5.14 16.38
CA GLU A 128 -15.52 -4.34 16.71
C GLU A 128 -14.27 -5.13 16.27
N PRO A 129 -13.45 -4.63 15.33
CA PRO A 129 -12.22 -5.31 14.95
C PRO A 129 -11.26 -5.31 16.13
N SER A 130 -10.88 -6.50 16.61
CA SER A 130 -9.78 -6.62 17.56
C SER A 130 -8.44 -6.49 16.82
N LEU A 131 -7.47 -5.79 17.42
CA LEU A 131 -6.09 -5.68 16.89
C LEU A 131 -5.43 -7.06 16.67
N GLU A 132 -5.90 -8.08 17.38
CA GLU A 132 -5.44 -9.47 17.27
C GLU A 132 -6.00 -10.16 16.01
N ASP A 133 -7.24 -9.89 15.59
CA ASP A 133 -7.79 -10.39 14.32
C ASP A 133 -7.08 -9.77 13.10
N LEU A 134 -6.68 -8.50 13.24
CA LEU A 134 -6.01 -7.69 12.19
C LEU A 134 -4.57 -8.13 11.90
N THR A 135 -3.87 -8.70 12.89
CA THR A 135 -2.47 -9.14 12.76
C THR A 135 -2.30 -10.66 12.66
N SER A 136 -3.25 -11.44 13.19
CA SER A 136 -3.14 -12.91 13.21
C SER A 136 -3.43 -13.60 11.86
N GLN A 137 -4.08 -12.92 10.92
CA GLN A 137 -4.41 -13.46 9.59
C GLN A 137 -3.44 -13.01 8.47
N GLN A 138 -2.45 -12.17 8.78
CA GLN A 138 -1.55 -11.65 7.76
C GLN A 138 -0.61 -12.74 7.30
N THR A 139 -0.84 -13.20 6.07
CA THR A 139 -0.04 -14.21 5.40
C THR A 139 1.06 -13.51 4.61
N GLU A 140 2.31 -13.66 5.03
CA GLU A 140 3.46 -13.07 4.37
C GLU A 140 4.05 -14.04 3.34
N VAL A 141 4.19 -13.60 2.09
CA VAL A 141 4.77 -14.40 1.00
C VAL A 141 5.94 -13.61 0.41
N GLU A 142 7.16 -14.10 0.63
CA GLU A 142 8.41 -13.47 0.19
C GLU A 142 9.22 -14.45 -0.65
N LEU A 143 9.37 -14.19 -1.95
CA LEU A 143 10.04 -15.09 -2.89
C LEU A 143 11.36 -14.53 -3.44
N ARG A 144 11.85 -13.39 -2.91
CA ARG A 144 13.06 -12.69 -3.37
C ARG A 144 13.09 -12.45 -4.87
N MET A 145 11.96 -12.01 -5.40
CA MET A 145 11.78 -11.71 -6.81
C MET A 145 10.93 -10.44 -7.00
N PRO A 146 11.19 -9.64 -8.03
CA PRO A 146 10.41 -8.44 -8.28
C PRO A 146 8.93 -8.76 -8.46
N SER A 147 8.09 -8.13 -7.63
CA SER A 147 6.64 -8.34 -7.60
C SER A 147 5.96 -6.99 -7.56
N LEU A 148 5.76 -6.39 -8.75
CA LEU A 148 5.22 -5.05 -8.90
C LEU A 148 4.61 -4.89 -10.29
N LEU A 149 3.75 -3.89 -10.43
CA LEU A 149 3.30 -3.35 -11.72
C LEU A 149 4.34 -2.31 -12.18
N PRO A 150 5.09 -2.57 -13.26
CA PRO A 150 6.11 -1.64 -13.74
C PRO A 150 5.51 -0.30 -14.21
N ASP A 151 6.28 0.78 -14.12
CA ASP A 151 5.90 2.10 -14.59
C ASP A 151 5.81 2.21 -16.12
N ASP A 152 6.63 1.43 -16.84
CA ASP A 152 6.56 1.28 -18.30
C ASP A 152 5.33 0.49 -18.76
N TYR A 153 4.74 -0.33 -17.88
CA TYR A 153 3.53 -1.10 -18.17
C TYR A 153 2.24 -0.32 -17.86
N ILE A 154 2.18 0.32 -16.68
CA ILE A 154 1.07 1.19 -16.29
C ILE A 154 1.67 2.54 -15.84
N PRO A 155 1.74 3.53 -16.75
CA PRO A 155 2.33 4.84 -16.42
C PRO A 155 1.52 5.63 -15.40
N ASP A 156 0.18 5.53 -15.47
CA ASP A 156 -0.72 6.25 -14.56
C ASP A 156 -0.70 5.65 -13.14
N VAL A 157 -0.26 6.46 -12.19
CA VAL A 157 -0.07 6.06 -10.78
C VAL A 157 -1.40 5.68 -10.12
N ASN A 158 -2.47 6.42 -10.41
CA ASN A 158 -3.79 6.17 -9.82
C ASN A 158 -4.37 4.83 -10.30
N THR A 159 -4.27 4.54 -11.59
CA THR A 159 -4.65 3.25 -12.17
C THR A 159 -3.83 2.12 -11.56
N ARG A 160 -2.51 2.32 -11.40
CA ARG A 160 -1.63 1.33 -10.78
C ARG A 160 -2.00 1.05 -9.32
N LEU A 161 -2.28 2.08 -8.52
CA LEU A 161 -2.78 1.94 -7.15
C LEU A 161 -4.13 1.20 -7.11
N SER A 162 -5.04 1.52 -8.03
CA SER A 162 -6.33 0.85 -8.15
C SER A 162 -6.16 -0.66 -8.39
N PHE A 163 -5.26 -1.05 -9.30
CA PHE A 163 -4.95 -2.46 -9.53
C PHE A 163 -4.29 -3.13 -8.33
N TYR A 164 -3.33 -2.47 -7.67
CA TYR A 164 -2.75 -3.02 -6.44
C TYR A 164 -3.80 -3.31 -5.38
N LYS A 165 -4.72 -2.36 -5.15
CA LYS A 165 -5.82 -2.56 -4.22
C LYS A 165 -6.68 -3.76 -4.63
N ARG A 166 -7.13 -3.81 -5.88
CA ARG A 166 -7.97 -4.92 -6.38
C ARG A 166 -7.29 -6.28 -6.28
N ILE A 167 -5.98 -6.36 -6.55
CA ILE A 167 -5.22 -7.61 -6.43
C ILE A 167 -5.11 -8.03 -4.96
N ALA A 168 -4.86 -7.09 -4.04
CA ALA A 168 -4.75 -7.36 -2.61
C ALA A 168 -6.10 -7.79 -1.99
N SER A 169 -7.20 -7.16 -2.40
CA SER A 169 -8.54 -7.43 -1.87
C SER A 169 -9.26 -8.62 -2.53
N ALA A 170 -8.66 -9.24 -3.56
CA ALA A 170 -9.27 -10.37 -4.27
C ALA A 170 -9.42 -11.57 -3.33
N LYS A 171 -10.63 -12.16 -3.30
CA LYS A 171 -10.99 -13.27 -2.38
C LYS A 171 -10.91 -14.65 -3.03
N GLY A 172 -10.65 -14.72 -4.33
CA GLY A 172 -10.50 -15.99 -5.02
C GLY A 172 -9.73 -15.92 -6.34
N GLU A 173 -9.45 -17.12 -6.87
CA GLU A 173 -8.72 -17.32 -8.11
C GLU A 173 -9.40 -16.65 -9.32
N ASN A 174 -10.74 -16.75 -9.38
CA ASN A 174 -11.50 -16.20 -10.50
C ASN A 174 -11.35 -14.67 -10.59
N GLU A 175 -11.37 -13.97 -9.45
CA GLU A 175 -11.19 -12.52 -9.41
C GLU A 175 -9.77 -12.12 -9.85
N LEU A 176 -8.75 -12.90 -9.47
CA LEU A 176 -7.38 -12.67 -9.94
C LEU A 176 -7.23 -12.91 -11.45
N GLU A 177 -7.87 -13.94 -11.99
CA GLU A 177 -7.87 -14.19 -13.44
C GLU A 177 -8.67 -13.12 -14.21
N GLU A 178 -9.77 -12.60 -13.66
CA GLU A 178 -10.49 -11.46 -14.24
C GLU A 178 -9.61 -10.20 -14.29
N ILE A 179 -8.92 -9.89 -13.18
CA ILE A 179 -7.96 -8.77 -13.13
C ILE A 179 -6.85 -8.97 -14.16
N LYS A 180 -6.32 -10.18 -14.28
CA LYS A 180 -5.29 -10.52 -15.27
C LYS A 180 -5.78 -10.33 -16.70
N VAL A 181 -6.98 -10.80 -17.04
CA VAL A 181 -7.58 -10.58 -18.37
C VAL A 181 -7.75 -9.09 -18.64
N GLU A 182 -8.25 -8.33 -17.66
CA GLU A 182 -8.37 -6.87 -17.80
C GLU A 182 -7.02 -6.18 -18.00
N LEU A 183 -5.98 -6.61 -17.27
CA LEU A 183 -4.61 -6.11 -17.46
C LEU A 183 -4.11 -6.39 -18.88
N ILE A 184 -4.43 -7.57 -19.44
CA ILE A 184 -4.04 -7.93 -20.80
C ILE A 184 -4.78 -7.09 -21.83
N ASP A 185 -6.10 -6.95 -21.70
CA ASP A 185 -6.93 -6.20 -22.63
C ASP A 185 -6.56 -4.71 -22.66
N ARG A 186 -6.19 -4.14 -21.51
CA ARG A 186 -5.89 -2.70 -21.39
C ARG A 186 -4.44 -2.34 -21.67
N PHE A 187 -3.48 -3.20 -21.31
CA PHE A 187 -2.04 -2.86 -21.33
C PHE A 187 -1.18 -3.87 -22.12
N GLY A 188 -1.76 -4.96 -22.62
CA GLY A 188 -1.07 -5.95 -23.43
C GLY A 188 -0.40 -7.06 -22.62
N LEU A 189 0.75 -7.54 -23.08
CA LEU A 189 1.41 -8.70 -22.45
C LEU A 189 1.93 -8.35 -21.05
N LEU A 190 1.57 -9.16 -20.04
CA LEU A 190 2.08 -8.97 -18.69
C LEU A 190 3.61 -9.13 -18.63
N PRO A 191 4.33 -8.13 -18.10
CA PRO A 191 5.74 -8.24 -17.73
C PRO A 191 5.96 -9.27 -16.63
N ASP A 192 7.17 -9.81 -16.53
CA ASP A 192 7.54 -10.80 -15.51
C ASP A 192 7.24 -10.33 -14.06
N PRO A 193 7.51 -9.07 -13.67
CA PRO A 193 7.17 -8.59 -12.33
C PRO A 193 5.65 -8.55 -12.05
N ALA A 194 4.84 -8.25 -13.08
CA ALA A 194 3.38 -8.20 -12.97
C ALA A 194 2.77 -9.60 -12.87
N ARG A 195 3.32 -10.57 -13.62
CA ARG A 195 2.96 -12.00 -13.48
C ARG A 195 3.24 -12.47 -12.06
N THR A 196 4.46 -12.22 -11.60
CA THR A 196 4.91 -12.55 -10.25
C THR A 196 3.98 -11.98 -9.17
N LEU A 197 3.52 -10.74 -9.34
CA LEU A 197 2.59 -10.10 -8.41
C LEU A 197 1.27 -10.87 -8.27
N LEU A 198 0.65 -11.25 -9.39
CA LEU A 198 -0.59 -12.03 -9.40
C LEU A 198 -0.37 -13.42 -8.81
N ASP A 199 0.77 -14.03 -9.12
CA ASP A 199 1.12 -15.35 -8.62
C ASP A 199 1.37 -15.35 -7.11
N ILE A 200 1.99 -14.30 -6.57
CA ILE A 200 2.14 -14.10 -5.12
C ILE A 200 0.78 -13.88 -4.45
N ALA A 201 -0.11 -13.09 -5.06
CA ALA A 201 -1.47 -12.89 -4.54
C ALA A 201 -2.24 -14.22 -4.48
N ARG A 202 -2.13 -15.05 -5.51
CA ARG A 202 -2.71 -16.40 -5.54
C ARG A 202 -2.13 -17.30 -4.44
N LEU A 203 -0.81 -17.31 -4.28
CA LEU A 203 -0.14 -18.07 -3.23
C LEU A 203 -0.57 -17.61 -1.84
N ARG A 204 -0.76 -16.30 -1.64
CA ARG A 204 -1.27 -15.73 -0.39
C ARG A 204 -2.67 -16.25 -0.06
N GLN A 205 -3.59 -16.26 -1.03
CA GLN A 205 -4.94 -16.81 -0.83
C GLN A 205 -4.92 -18.29 -0.44
N GLN A 206 -4.08 -19.09 -1.09
CA GLN A 206 -3.92 -20.51 -0.73
C GLN A 206 -3.33 -20.68 0.67
N ALA A 207 -2.29 -19.90 0.98
CA ALA A 207 -1.63 -19.94 2.27
C ALA A 207 -2.58 -19.53 3.42
N GLN A 208 -3.42 -18.52 3.21
CA GLN A 208 -4.44 -18.11 4.18
C GLN A 208 -5.46 -19.24 4.45
N LYS A 209 -5.94 -19.92 3.41
CA LYS A 209 -6.86 -21.08 3.55
C LYS A 209 -6.22 -22.25 4.31
N LEU A 210 -4.93 -22.50 4.07
CA LEU A 210 -4.19 -23.59 4.70
C LEU A 210 -3.74 -23.27 6.13
N GLY A 211 -3.85 -22.02 6.57
CA GLY A 211 -3.34 -21.57 7.86
C GLY A 211 -1.82 -21.44 7.86
N ILE A 212 -1.22 -20.95 6.78
CA ILE A 212 0.20 -20.61 6.68
C ILE A 212 0.35 -19.12 7.01
N ARG A 213 1.19 -18.80 8.00
CA ARG A 213 1.50 -17.40 8.37
C ARG A 213 2.58 -16.80 7.49
N LYS A 214 3.59 -17.60 7.16
CA LYS A 214 4.75 -17.12 6.41
C LYS A 214 5.24 -18.15 5.40
N LEU A 215 5.51 -17.70 4.19
CA LEU A 215 6.13 -18.46 3.12
C LEU A 215 7.31 -17.67 2.57
N GLU A 216 8.52 -18.12 2.90
CA GLU A 216 9.76 -17.55 2.38
C GLU A 216 10.41 -18.51 1.38
N GLY A 217 10.79 -17.99 0.22
CA GLY A 217 11.53 -18.69 -0.81
C GLY A 217 12.78 -17.92 -1.23
N HIS A 218 13.90 -18.61 -1.31
CA HIS A 218 15.17 -18.11 -1.79
C HIS A 218 15.85 -19.13 -2.72
N ASP A 219 17.03 -18.79 -3.18
CA ASP A 219 17.84 -19.51 -4.16
C ASP A 219 18.25 -20.93 -3.75
N LYS A 220 18.27 -21.25 -2.45
CA LYS A 220 18.66 -22.57 -1.91
C LYS A 220 17.53 -23.30 -1.18
N GLY A 221 16.31 -22.81 -1.28
CA GLY A 221 15.14 -23.38 -0.59
C GLY A 221 14.32 -22.30 0.08
N GLY A 222 13.84 -22.56 1.30
CA GLY A 222 12.93 -21.65 1.97
C GLY A 222 12.33 -22.21 3.24
N THR A 223 11.42 -21.45 3.82
CA THR A 223 10.76 -21.78 5.09
C THR A 223 9.27 -21.50 4.97
N ILE A 224 8.46 -22.40 5.51
CA ILE A 224 7.01 -22.25 5.67
C ILE A 224 6.71 -22.28 7.16
N GLU A 225 6.03 -21.26 7.64
CA GLU A 225 5.56 -21.15 9.01
C GLU A 225 4.05 -21.32 9.06
N PHE A 226 3.60 -22.34 9.77
CA PHE A 226 2.20 -22.65 9.97
C PHE A 226 1.65 -21.89 11.18
N ALA A 227 0.39 -21.46 11.10
CA ALA A 227 -0.37 -21.00 12.25
C ALA A 227 -0.64 -22.16 13.22
N GLU A 228 -0.98 -21.84 14.47
CA GLU A 228 -1.38 -22.84 15.47
C GLU A 228 -2.60 -23.65 15.02
N LYS A 229 -3.55 -22.99 14.34
CA LYS A 229 -4.68 -23.62 13.64
C LYS A 229 -4.35 -23.65 12.14
N ASN A 230 -3.96 -24.80 11.64
CA ASN A 230 -3.67 -25.04 10.22
C ASN A 230 -4.30 -26.35 9.76
N HIS A 231 -4.44 -26.50 8.45
CA HIS A 231 -5.07 -27.67 7.82
C HIS A 231 -4.03 -28.67 7.28
N VAL A 232 -2.77 -28.60 7.75
CA VAL A 232 -1.69 -29.44 7.22
C VAL A 232 -1.83 -30.87 7.78
N ASN A 233 -1.86 -31.86 6.90
CA ASN A 233 -1.91 -33.26 7.29
C ASN A 233 -0.59 -33.75 7.92
N PRO A 234 -0.57 -34.10 9.22
CA PRO A 234 0.66 -34.52 9.89
C PRO A 234 1.23 -35.81 9.33
N VAL A 235 0.39 -36.76 8.90
CA VAL A 235 0.81 -38.05 8.36
C VAL A 235 1.51 -37.87 7.01
N TRP A 236 0.95 -37.02 6.15
CA TRP A 236 1.56 -36.66 4.88
C TRP A 236 2.90 -35.95 5.09
N LEU A 237 2.95 -34.98 6.01
CA LEU A 237 4.16 -34.22 6.31
C LEU A 237 5.29 -35.10 6.85
N ILE A 238 4.98 -36.02 7.77
CA ILE A 238 5.95 -37.00 8.28
C ILE A 238 6.45 -37.92 7.15
N GLY A 239 5.55 -38.36 6.27
CA GLY A 239 5.91 -39.15 5.10
C GLY A 239 6.85 -38.41 4.15
N LEU A 240 6.64 -37.10 3.96
CA LEU A 240 7.52 -36.25 3.15
C LEU A 240 8.93 -36.13 3.77
N LEU A 241 9.00 -35.89 5.08
CA LEU A 241 10.27 -35.80 5.83
C LEU A 241 11.06 -37.12 5.79
N GLN A 242 10.38 -38.26 5.82
CA GLN A 242 11.04 -39.58 5.74
C GLN A 242 11.50 -39.93 4.32
N LYS A 243 10.70 -39.60 3.30
CA LYS A 243 11.04 -39.89 1.89
C LYS A 243 12.13 -38.98 1.36
N GLN A 244 12.17 -37.71 1.81
CA GLN A 244 13.08 -36.69 1.28
C GLN A 244 13.77 -35.89 2.39
N PRO A 245 14.56 -36.55 3.27
CA PRO A 245 15.19 -35.91 4.44
C PRO A 245 16.29 -34.90 4.05
N GLN A 246 16.82 -34.98 2.83
CA GLN A 246 17.78 -34.02 2.31
C GLN A 246 17.11 -32.71 1.83
N HIS A 247 15.82 -32.77 1.50
CA HIS A 247 15.07 -31.64 0.95
C HIS A 247 14.10 -31.02 1.94
N PHE A 248 13.70 -31.71 3.01
CA PHE A 248 12.75 -31.20 3.99
C PHE A 248 13.23 -31.45 5.41
N ARG A 249 13.06 -30.45 6.27
CA ARG A 249 13.41 -30.52 7.69
C ARG A 249 12.44 -29.67 8.51
N LEU A 250 12.01 -30.18 9.66
CA LEU A 250 11.29 -29.36 10.64
C LEU A 250 12.27 -28.54 11.49
N ASP A 251 11.93 -27.27 11.70
CA ASP A 251 12.67 -26.33 12.54
C ASP A 251 11.77 -25.82 13.67
N GLY A 252 11.58 -26.66 14.68
CA GLY A 252 10.58 -26.44 15.73
C GLY A 252 9.20 -26.99 15.36
N PRO A 253 8.15 -26.66 16.14
CA PRO A 253 6.84 -27.28 16.01
C PRO A 253 6.01 -26.76 14.82
N THR A 254 6.29 -25.53 14.35
CA THR A 254 5.44 -24.82 13.39
C THR A 254 6.16 -24.44 12.09
N ARG A 255 7.46 -24.70 11.96
CA ARG A 255 8.24 -24.31 10.77
C ARG A 255 8.77 -25.52 10.00
N LEU A 256 8.50 -25.55 8.70
CA LEU A 256 9.06 -26.48 7.74
C LEU A 256 10.08 -25.76 6.86
N LYS A 257 11.31 -26.22 6.88
CA LYS A 257 12.36 -25.81 5.94
C LYS A 257 12.39 -26.75 4.76
N PHE A 258 12.44 -26.19 3.56
CA PHE A 258 12.72 -26.93 2.33
C PHE A 258 14.07 -26.48 1.77
N MET A 259 14.84 -27.42 1.22
CA MET A 259 16.20 -27.24 0.69
C MET A 259 16.23 -27.77 -0.74
N GLN A 260 16.17 -26.85 -1.70
CA GLN A 260 16.09 -27.12 -3.13
C GLN A 260 16.90 -26.07 -3.88
N ASP A 261 17.55 -26.44 -4.98
CA ASP A 261 18.21 -25.45 -5.83
C ASP A 261 17.17 -24.70 -6.66
N LEU A 262 16.87 -23.47 -6.22
CA LEU A 262 15.86 -22.58 -6.79
C LEU A 262 16.51 -21.28 -7.26
N GLY A 263 17.71 -21.37 -7.83
CA GLY A 263 18.48 -20.22 -8.35
C GLY A 263 17.71 -19.44 -9.42
N GLU A 264 16.98 -20.13 -10.30
CA GLU A 264 16.15 -19.50 -11.32
C GLU A 264 14.77 -19.09 -10.75
N ARG A 265 14.37 -17.84 -11.01
CA ARG A 265 13.12 -17.25 -10.50
C ARG A 265 11.86 -18.01 -10.96
N LYS A 266 11.82 -18.45 -12.22
CA LYS A 266 10.69 -19.24 -12.77
C LYS A 266 10.58 -20.60 -12.07
N THR A 267 11.69 -21.31 -11.98
CA THR A 267 11.77 -22.60 -11.26
C THR A 267 11.34 -22.46 -9.79
N ARG A 268 11.72 -21.36 -9.12
CA ARG A 268 11.31 -21.08 -7.74
C ARG A 268 9.79 -20.95 -7.60
N ILE A 269 9.15 -20.10 -8.41
CA ILE A 269 7.72 -19.86 -8.27
C ILE A 269 6.89 -21.09 -8.69
N ASP A 270 7.34 -21.83 -9.70
CA ASP A 270 6.67 -23.05 -10.16
C ASP A 270 6.76 -24.16 -9.11
N TRP A 271 7.94 -24.32 -8.49
CA TRP A 271 8.14 -25.27 -7.40
C TRP A 271 7.25 -24.94 -6.20
N VAL A 272 7.20 -23.67 -5.79
CA VAL A 272 6.37 -23.22 -4.66
C VAL A 272 4.89 -23.45 -4.96
N ARG A 273 4.41 -23.14 -6.17
CA ARG A 273 3.02 -23.45 -6.57
C ARG A 273 2.71 -24.94 -6.52
N GLN A 274 3.61 -25.76 -7.04
CA GLN A 274 3.42 -27.21 -7.04
C GLN A 274 3.38 -27.75 -5.61
N PHE A 275 4.24 -27.25 -4.74
CA PHE A 275 4.28 -27.63 -3.34
C PHE A 275 3.01 -27.20 -2.58
N MET A 276 2.58 -25.95 -2.76
CA MET A 276 1.34 -25.43 -2.17
C MET A 276 0.11 -26.21 -2.63
N ARG A 277 0.06 -26.59 -3.91
CA ARG A 277 -1.00 -27.45 -4.45
C ARG A 277 -0.99 -28.85 -3.83
N GLN A 278 0.18 -29.46 -3.65
CA GLN A 278 0.28 -30.75 -2.96
C GLN A 278 -0.19 -30.64 -1.51
N LEU A 279 0.14 -29.53 -0.83
CA LEU A 279 -0.31 -29.27 0.54
C LEU A 279 -1.83 -29.13 0.60
N GLU A 280 -2.43 -28.40 -0.35
CA GLU A 280 -3.88 -28.23 -0.50
C GLU A 280 -4.60 -29.56 -0.78
N GLU A 281 -4.08 -30.39 -1.70
CA GLU A 281 -4.65 -31.71 -2.02
C GLU A 281 -4.60 -32.68 -0.83
N ASN A 282 -3.64 -32.50 0.08
CA ASN A 282 -3.48 -33.34 1.27
C ASN A 282 -4.02 -32.69 2.54
N ALA A 283 -4.65 -31.51 2.45
CA ALA A 283 -5.16 -30.79 3.62
C ALA A 283 -6.27 -31.59 4.32
N VAL A 284 -6.31 -31.48 5.66
CA VAL A 284 -7.37 -32.08 6.48
C VAL A 284 -8.42 -31.01 6.78
N ALA A 285 -9.69 -31.38 6.72
CA ALA A 285 -10.83 -30.51 7.04
C ALA A 285 -10.85 -30.06 8.51
#